data_AF-A0A5S9MF44-F1
#
_entry.id   AF-A0A5S9MF44-F1
#
_cell.length_a   1.000
_cell.length_b   1.000
_cell.length_c   1.000
_cell.angle_alpha   90.00
_cell.angle_beta   90.00
_cell.angle_gamma   90.00
#
_symmetry.space_group_name_H-M   'P 1'
#
loop_
_entity.id
_entity.type
_entity.pdbx_description
1 polymer ?
#
loop_
_entity_poly.entity_id
_entity_poly.type
_entity_poly.pdbx_seq_one_letter_code
_entity_poly.pdbx_strand_id
1 'polypeptide(L)' 'MNRYTLEEFVQNTQQEDKGEGVFELETPRLLEINLTDTIWAKTGSMVSYRGKIKFEREGVFEHGVSKMFKKCFQEKAPH' A
#
# COMPACT_ATOMS: atom_id res chain seq x y z
N MET A 1 -22.37 -29.31 -7.80
CA MET A 1 -22.38 -28.26 -8.86
C MET A 1 -21.44 -27.16 -8.42
N ASN A 2 -20.51 -26.75 -9.29
CA ASN A 2 -19.67 -25.58 -9.03
C ASN A 2 -20.58 -24.35 -8.89
N ARG A 3 -20.37 -23.48 -7.91
CA ARG A 3 -21.32 -22.39 -7.60
C ARG A 3 -21.39 -21.34 -8.71
N TYR A 4 -20.40 -21.29 -9.59
CA TYR A 4 -20.28 -20.33 -10.70
C TYR A 4 -19.63 -21.01 -11.91
N THR A 5 -19.95 -20.56 -13.12
CA THR A 5 -19.19 -20.92 -14.32
C THR A 5 -17.87 -20.15 -14.41
N LEU A 6 -16.95 -20.59 -15.26
CA LEU A 6 -15.71 -19.85 -15.49
C LEU A 6 -16.02 -18.49 -16.13
N GLU A 7 -16.98 -18.44 -17.06
CA GLU A 7 -17.41 -17.21 -17.70
C GLU A 7 -18.00 -16.22 -16.67
N GLU A 8 -18.85 -16.68 -15.76
CA GLU A 8 -19.41 -15.86 -14.69
C GLU A 8 -18.32 -15.33 -13.74
N PHE A 9 -17.34 -16.17 -13.41
CA PHE A 9 -16.22 -15.73 -12.59
C PHE A 9 -15.43 -14.62 -13.29
N VAL A 10 -15.11 -14.78 -14.57
CA VAL A 10 -14.38 -13.78 -15.35
C VAL A 10 -15.20 -12.49 -15.48
N GLN A 11 -16.48 -12.57 -15.84
CA GLN A 11 -17.33 -11.38 -15.97
C GLN A 11 -17.46 -10.59 -14.67
N ASN A 12 -17.51 -11.26 -13.51
CA ASN A 12 -17.68 -10.58 -12.22
C ASN A 12 -16.37 -10.08 -11.60
N THR A 13 -15.21 -10.49 -12.11
CA THR A 13 -13.90 -10.18 -11.49
C THR A 13 -12.89 -9.58 -12.47
N GLN A 14 -13.26 -9.44 -13.74
CA GLN A 14 -12.47 -8.71 -14.72
C GLN A 14 -12.28 -7.27 -14.26
N GLN A 15 -11.12 -6.71 -14.61
CA GLN A 15 -10.83 -5.32 -14.31
C GLN A 15 -11.73 -4.41 -15.14
N GLU A 16 -12.37 -3.43 -14.51
CA GLU A 16 -13.17 -2.38 -15.15
C GLU A 16 -12.70 -1.00 -14.66
N ASP A 17 -12.25 -0.13 -15.58
CA ASP A 17 -11.90 1.25 -15.22
C ASP A 17 -13.18 2.08 -15.05
N LYS A 18 -13.50 2.46 -13.81
CA LYS A 18 -14.66 3.29 -13.45
C LYS A 18 -14.34 4.77 -13.48
N GLY A 19 -13.08 5.16 -13.63
CA GLY A 19 -12.64 6.55 -13.66
C GLY A 19 -12.87 7.28 -12.33
N GLU A 20 -12.83 6.59 -11.19
CA GLU A 20 -13.11 7.17 -9.86
C GLU A 20 -11.93 7.98 -9.27
N GLY A 21 -10.82 8.09 -10.01
CA GLY A 21 -9.64 8.87 -9.63
C GLY A 21 -8.56 7.99 -9.00
N VAL A 22 -7.86 8.48 -7.96
CA VAL A 22 -6.69 7.79 -7.38
C VAL A 22 -7.06 6.49 -6.68
N PHE A 23 -8.21 6.44 -6.01
CA PHE A 23 -8.70 5.26 -5.31
C PHE A 23 -10.02 4.83 -5.92
N GLU A 24 -10.11 3.57 -6.29
CA GLU A 24 -11.29 3.02 -6.95
C GLU A 24 -11.68 1.69 -6.31
N LEU A 25 -12.94 1.56 -5.91
CA LEU A 25 -13.42 0.33 -5.29
C LEU A 25 -13.82 -0.65 -6.39
N GLU A 26 -12.84 -1.40 -6.91
CA GLU A 26 -13.01 -2.36 -8.00
C GLU A 26 -14.10 -3.40 -7.68
N THR A 27 -13.96 -4.05 -6.52
CA THR A 27 -14.95 -4.98 -5.97
C THR A 27 -15.14 -4.69 -4.48
N PRO A 28 -16.16 -5.26 -3.79
CA PRO A 28 -16.35 -5.06 -2.35
C PRO A 28 -15.16 -5.46 -1.46
N ARG A 29 -14.13 -6.12 -2.03
CA ARG A 29 -12.95 -6.63 -1.31
C ARG A 29 -11.62 -6.21 -1.95
N LEU A 30 -11.63 -5.45 -3.04
CA LEU A 30 -10.44 -5.05 -3.78
C LEU A 30 -10.49 -3.55 -4.03
N LEU A 31 -9.44 -2.85 -3.60
CA LEU A 31 -9.23 -1.43 -3.87
C LEU A 31 -8.15 -1.31 -4.94
N GLU A 32 -8.53 -0.74 -6.09
CA GLU A 32 -7.58 -0.34 -7.13
C GLU A 32 -7.01 1.04 -6.79
N ILE A 33 -5.74 1.24 -7.13
CA ILE A 33 -5.05 2.52 -6.92
C ILE A 33 -4.43 2.94 -8.24
N ASN A 34 -4.95 4.04 -8.80
CA ASN A 34 -4.36 4.73 -9.93
C ASN A 34 -3.15 5.55 -9.46
N LEU A 35 -2.02 4.85 -9.35
CA LEU A 35 -0.79 5.38 -8.76
C LEU A 35 -0.17 6.47 -9.63
N THR A 36 -0.43 7.72 -9.27
CA THR A 36 0.16 8.92 -9.90
C THR A 36 1.33 9.49 -9.10
N ASP A 37 1.30 9.32 -7.78
CA ASP A 37 2.29 9.80 -6.81
C ASP A 37 2.58 8.72 -5.75
N THR A 38 3.27 9.09 -4.66
CA THR A 38 3.55 8.19 -3.54
C THR A 38 2.33 7.94 -2.66
N ILE A 39 2.12 6.67 -2.27
CA ILE A 39 1.06 6.26 -1.34
C ILE A 39 1.64 5.44 -0.18
N TRP A 40 0.97 5.51 0.96
CA TRP A 40 1.23 4.60 2.08
C TRP A 40 0.36 3.36 1.96
N ALA A 41 0.98 2.19 2.00
CA ALA A 41 0.30 0.91 1.99
C ALA A 41 0.84 0.01 3.10
N LYS A 42 -0.06 -0.76 3.71
CA LYS A 42 0.35 -1.75 4.71
C LYS A 42 1.09 -2.89 4.00
N THR A 43 2.23 -3.32 4.55
CA THR A 43 2.94 -4.48 4.02
C THR A 43 2.01 -5.69 3.92
N GLY A 44 1.93 -6.28 2.73
CA GLY A 44 1.07 -7.43 2.44
C GLY A 44 -0.39 -7.11 2.10
N SER A 45 -0.80 -5.83 2.04
CA SER A 45 -2.16 -5.47 1.60
C SER A 45 -2.31 -5.46 0.08
N MET A 46 -1.20 -5.36 -0.67
CA MET A 46 -1.21 -5.37 -2.13
C MET A 46 -1.19 -6.80 -2.64
N VAL A 47 -2.14 -7.12 -3.53
CA VAL A 47 -2.31 -8.46 -4.11
C VAL A 47 -1.78 -8.56 -5.54
N SER A 48 -1.78 -7.46 -6.29
CA SER A 48 -1.29 -7.36 -7.66
C SER A 48 -0.85 -5.93 -7.97
N TYR A 49 -0.08 -5.76 -9.05
CA TYR A 49 0.25 -4.46 -9.61
C TYR A 49 0.50 -4.57 -11.11
N ARG A 50 0.34 -3.45 -11.82
CA ARG A 50 0.67 -3.33 -13.24
C ARG A 50 1.64 -2.16 -13.43
N GLY A 51 2.64 -2.35 -14.29
CA GLY A 51 3.64 -1.32 -14.57
C GLY A 51 4.84 -1.33 -13.62
N LYS A 52 5.60 -0.23 -13.63
CA LYS A 52 6.83 -0.07 -12.84
C LYS A 52 6.51 0.65 -11.55
N ILE A 53 6.47 -0.09 -10.45
CA ILE A 53 6.25 0.46 -9.11
C ILE A 53 7.54 0.29 -8.30
N LYS A 54 7.93 1.36 -7.59
CA LYS A 54 9.03 1.32 -6.61
C LYS A 54 8.42 1.16 -5.22
N PHE A 55 8.91 0.17 -4.47
CA PHE A 55 8.49 -0.06 -3.10
C PHE A 55 9.59 0.43 -2.16
N GLU A 56 9.22 1.32 -1.26
CA GLU A 56 10.09 1.80 -0.20
C GLU A 56 9.45 1.42 1.14
N ARG A 57 10.26 0.79 2.01
CA ARG A 57 9.81 0.47 3.36
C ARG A 57 10.03 1.72 4.20
N GLU A 58 8.97 2.20 4.86
CA GLU A 58 9.13 3.20 5.91
C GLU A 58 10.10 2.66 6.96
N GLY A 59 11.21 3.36 7.16
CA GLY A 59 12.24 2.90 8.06
C GLY A 59 11.77 3.00 9.50
N VAL A 60 11.81 1.90 10.25
CA VAL A 60 11.74 1.90 11.74
C VAL A 60 12.77 2.91 12.33
N PHE A 61 13.81 3.21 11.55
CA PHE A 61 14.89 4.13 11.87
C PHE A 61 14.55 5.62 11.71
N GLU A 62 13.57 6.03 10.91
CA GLU A 62 13.24 7.47 10.77
C GLU A 62 12.75 8.07 12.09
N HIS A 63 12.05 7.29 12.89
CA HIS A 63 11.64 7.68 14.24
C HIS A 63 12.62 7.23 15.35
N GLY A 64 13.36 6.12 15.15
CA GLY A 64 14.26 5.55 16.16
C GLY A 64 15.60 6.28 16.32
N VAL A 65 16.21 6.71 15.21
CA VAL A 65 17.55 7.32 15.19
C VAL A 65 17.53 8.70 15.82
N SER A 66 16.53 9.52 15.46
CA SER A 66 16.37 10.86 16.04
C SER A 66 16.20 10.79 17.56
N LYS A 67 15.50 9.76 18.06
CA LYS A 67 15.34 9.52 19.51
C LYS A 67 16.64 9.06 20.18
N MET A 68 17.44 8.23 19.50
CA MET A 68 18.73 7.75 20.00
C MET A 68 19.79 8.87 20.01
N PHE A 69 19.85 9.68 18.96
CA PHE A 69 20.68 10.89 18.92
C PHE A 69 20.30 11.91 19.99
N LYS A 70 18.99 12.19 20.18
CA LYS A 70 18.52 13.08 21.26
C LYS A 70 18.93 12.59 22.65
N LYS A 71 18.83 11.29 22.91
CA LYS A 71 19.29 10.69 24.18
C LYS A 71 20.80 10.85 24.38
N CYS A 72 21.62 10.53 23.38
CA CYS A 72 23.07 10.69 23.50
C CYS A 72 23.52 12.15 23.70
N PHE A 73 22.76 13.12 23.17
CA PHE A 73 23.04 14.54 23.39
C PHE A 73 22.63 15.00 24.81
N GLN A 74 21.49 14.52 25.32
CA GLN A 74 21.06 14.79 26.70
C GLN A 74 21.97 14.12 27.75
N GLU A 75 22.48 12.93 27.47
CA GLU A 75 23.40 12.20 28.36
C GLU A 75 24.80 12.85 28.44
N LYS A 76 25.19 13.64 27.43
CA LYS A 76 26.46 14.39 27.39
C LYS A 76 26.35 15.85 27.86
N ALA A 77 25.19 16.32 28.30
CA ALA A 77 25.06 17.64 28.91
C ALA A 77 25.38 17.52 30.42
N PRO A 78 26.52 18.05 30.92
CA PRO A 78 26.75 18.12 32.35
C PRO A 78 25.74 19.09 32.97
N HIS A 79 25.20 18.72 34.13
CA HIS A 79 24.60 19.66 35.07
C HIS A 79 25.64 20.70 35.52
#